data_AF-A0A558C3U4-F1
#
_entry.id   AF-A0A558C3U4-F1
#
_cell.length_a   1.000
_cell.length_b   1.000
_cell.length_c   1.000
_cell.angle_alpha   90.00
_cell.angle_beta   90.00
_cell.angle_gamma   90.00
#
_symmetry.space_group_name_H-M   'P 1'
#
loop_
_entity.id
_entity.type
_entity.pdbx_description
1 polymer ?
#
loop_
_entity_poly.entity_id
_entity_poly.type
_entity_poly.pdbx_seq_one_letter_code
_entity_poly.pdbx_strand_id
1 'polypeptide(L)'
;MTNAEYNRNIQRFRRAHWLHYGAQALLMGCAGLATRHGVAGPAAVNPQLATWPALLALAVAVPLLSVVLYGVCQSIRPNLRRPYAENMRIYLSRLVVRNSLLGLLGLPLLAAYLLTHQLAILAIYAGLLLFLGQRTAPSAKTYQRWLLT
;
A
#
# COMPACT_ATOMS: atom_id res chain seq x y z
N MET A 1 13.99 -7.00 -28.29
CA MET A 1 14.30 -6.45 -26.96
C MET A 1 15.53 -7.14 -26.43
N THR A 2 16.53 -6.40 -25.98
CA THR A 2 17.80 -6.98 -25.49
C THR A 2 17.69 -7.39 -24.01
N ASN A 3 18.51 -8.33 -23.56
CA ASN A 3 18.57 -8.71 -22.14
C ASN A 3 18.89 -7.51 -21.22
N ALA A 4 19.62 -6.52 -21.72
CA ALA A 4 19.94 -5.29 -20.99
C ALA A 4 18.71 -4.40 -20.75
N GLU A 5 17.85 -4.25 -21.77
CA GLU A 5 16.60 -3.49 -21.65
C GLU A 5 15.63 -4.17 -20.68
N TYR A 6 15.55 -5.49 -20.72
CA TYR A 6 14.72 -6.27 -19.79
C TYR A 6 15.16 -6.06 -18.34
N ASN A 7 16.46 -6.16 -18.05
CA ASN A 7 16.97 -5.99 -16.69
C ASN A 7 16.80 -4.56 -16.17
N ARG A 8 17.00 -3.53 -17.00
CA ARG A 8 16.71 -2.13 -16.65
C ARG A 8 15.24 -1.93 -16.28
N ASN A 9 14.34 -2.56 -17.04
CA ASN A 9 12.91 -2.49 -16.82
C ASN A 9 12.48 -3.14 -15.50
N ILE A 10 13.06 -4.30 -15.15
CA ILE A 10 12.84 -4.93 -13.84
C ILE A 10 13.36 -4.07 -12.69
N GLN A 11 14.52 -3.43 -12.84
CA GLN A 11 15.04 -2.48 -11.84
C GLN A 11 14.12 -1.27 -11.68
N ARG A 12 13.55 -0.76 -12.77
CA ARG A 12 12.57 0.34 -12.74
C ARG A 12 11.32 -0.06 -11.96
N PHE A 13 10.82 -1.28 -12.14
CA PHE A 13 9.70 -1.79 -11.35
C PHE A 13 10.02 -1.89 -9.86
N ARG A 14 11.21 -2.39 -9.51
CA ARG A 14 11.67 -2.41 -8.12
C ARG A 14 11.76 -1.01 -7.51
N ARG A 15 12.33 -0.04 -8.24
CA ARG A 15 12.41 1.35 -7.77
C ARG A 15 11.03 1.96 -7.57
N ALA A 16 10.13 1.79 -8.55
CA ALA A 16 8.76 2.28 -8.45
C ALA A 16 8.01 1.63 -7.27
N HIS A 17 8.21 0.33 -7.04
CA HIS A 17 7.67 -0.40 -5.89
C HIS A 17 8.11 0.24 -4.57
N TRP A 18 9.42 0.39 -4.37
CA TRP A 18 9.97 0.96 -3.15
C TRP A 18 9.59 2.43 -2.95
N LEU A 19 9.59 3.23 -4.02
CA LEU A 19 9.14 4.61 -3.97
C LEU A 19 7.66 4.72 -3.57
N HIS A 20 6.80 3.91 -4.18
CA HIS A 20 5.38 3.89 -3.82
C HIS A 20 5.17 3.44 -2.38
N TYR A 21 5.88 2.40 -1.94
CA TYR A 21 5.77 1.89 -0.58
C TYR A 21 6.25 2.91 0.45
N GLY A 22 7.37 3.58 0.18
CA GLY A 22 7.90 4.65 1.02
C GLY A 22 6.99 5.88 1.05
N ALA A 23 6.50 6.32 -0.13
CA ALA A 23 5.57 7.44 -0.23
C ALA A 23 4.25 7.15 0.50
N GLN A 24 3.72 5.93 0.37
CA GLN A 24 2.52 5.51 1.05
C GLN A 24 2.72 5.46 2.57
N ALA A 25 3.86 4.91 3.04
CA ALA A 25 4.20 4.91 4.45
C ALA A 25 4.33 6.33 5.03
N LEU A 26 4.96 7.25 4.28
CA LEU A 26 5.07 8.66 4.65
C LEU A 26 3.71 9.35 4.68
N LEU A 27 2.88 9.17 3.65
CA LEU A 27 1.53 9.74 3.60
C LEU A 27 0.67 9.26 4.78
N MET A 28 0.72 7.97 5.10
CA MET A 28 -0.01 7.39 6.22
C MET A 28 0.54 7.90 7.57
N GLY A 29 1.86 8.00 7.70
CA GLY A 29 2.51 8.57 8.88
C GLY A 29 2.16 10.04 9.09
N CYS A 30 2.26 10.86 8.05
CA CYS A 30 1.88 12.28 8.06
C CYS A 30 0.38 12.46 8.34
N ALA A 31 -0.48 11.66 7.71
CA ALA A 31 -1.92 11.69 7.98
C ALA A 31 -2.22 11.37 9.45
N GLY A 32 -1.59 10.33 10.01
CA GLY A 32 -1.69 10.00 11.43
C GLY A 32 -1.24 11.14 12.35
N LEU A 33 -0.12 11.78 12.03
CA LEU A 33 0.42 12.94 12.78
C LEU A 33 -0.43 14.22 12.61
N ALA A 34 -1.11 14.40 11.48
CA ALA A 34 -2.03 15.51 11.26
C ALA A 34 -3.33 15.31 12.05
N THR A 35 -3.88 14.09 12.07
CA THR A 35 -5.01 13.75 12.94
C THR A 35 -4.69 13.93 14.43
N ARG A 36 -3.43 13.74 14.85
CA ARG A 36 -2.98 14.07 16.21
C ARG A 36 -3.22 15.53 16.58
N HIS A 37 -3.10 16.47 15.64
CA HIS A 37 -3.36 17.90 15.89
C HIS A 37 -4.84 18.27 15.79
N GLY A 38 -5.61 17.60 14.91
CA GLY A 38 -7.05 17.85 14.75
C GLY A 38 -7.93 17.26 15.86
N VAL A 39 -7.49 16.19 16.52
CA VAL A 39 -8.21 15.57 17.66
C VAL A 39 -7.98 16.35 18.97
N ALA A 40 -6.99 17.25 19.00
CA ALA A 40 -6.71 18.14 20.12
C ALA A 40 -7.38 19.52 19.94
N GLY A 41 -8.70 19.55 19.70
CA GLY A 41 -9.47 20.76 19.98
C GLY A 41 -9.46 20.99 21.50
N PRO A 42 -9.23 22.22 22.01
CA PRO A 42 -9.01 22.49 23.44
C PRO A 42 -10.26 22.30 24.33
N ALA A 43 -11.29 21.57 23.87
CA ALA A 43 -12.59 21.42 24.51
C ALA A 43 -13.17 19.98 24.47
N ALA A 44 -12.36 18.95 24.23
CA ALA A 44 -12.86 17.56 24.28
C ALA A 44 -12.74 16.98 25.70
N VAL A 45 -13.86 16.99 26.44
CA VAL A 45 -13.99 16.47 27.81
C VAL A 45 -13.72 14.95 27.91
N ASN A 46 -13.65 14.22 26.78
CA ASN A 46 -13.28 12.81 26.78
C ASN A 46 -12.62 12.38 25.45
N PRO A 47 -11.27 12.23 25.39
CA PRO A 47 -10.55 11.95 24.15
C PRO A 47 -10.88 10.57 23.53
N GLN A 48 -11.40 9.63 24.33
CA GLN A 48 -11.84 8.31 23.85
C GLN A 48 -13.18 8.36 23.07
N LEU A 49 -14.07 9.32 23.36
CA LEU A 49 -15.32 9.49 22.60
C LEU A 49 -15.13 10.32 21.31
N ALA A 50 -14.02 11.03 21.15
CA ALA A 50 -13.78 11.80 19.92
C ALA A 50 -13.27 10.91 18.76
N THR A 51 -12.76 9.71 19.07
CA THR A 51 -12.03 8.85 18.12
C THR A 51 -12.86 7.68 17.57
N TRP A 52 -14.00 7.33 18.18
CA TRP A 52 -14.86 6.23 17.70
C TRP A 52 -15.45 6.43 16.29
N PRO A 53 -15.84 7.65 15.83
CA PRO A 53 -16.38 7.81 14.48
C PRO A 53 -15.31 7.55 13.42
N ALA A 54 -14.07 7.97 13.70
CA ALA A 54 -12.92 7.72 12.83
C ALA A 54 -12.57 6.23 12.78
N LEU A 55 -12.66 5.51 13.90
CA LEU A 55 -12.45 4.05 13.95
C LEU A 55 -13.51 3.28 13.19
N LEU A 56 -14.79 3.66 13.30
CA LEU A 56 -15.87 3.06 12.51
C LEU A 56 -15.71 3.36 11.02
N ALA A 57 -15.41 4.61 10.67
CA ALA A 57 -15.13 4.98 9.29
C ALA A 57 -13.97 4.15 8.72
N LEU A 58 -12.91 3.93 9.51
CA LEU A 58 -11.79 3.08 9.13
C LEU A 58 -12.21 1.61 8.98
N ALA A 59 -12.97 1.08 9.93
CA ALA A 59 -13.45 -0.30 9.93
C ALA A 59 -14.35 -0.61 8.71
N VAL A 60 -15.05 0.39 8.17
CA VAL A 60 -15.86 0.26 6.94
C VAL A 60 -15.03 0.56 5.69
N ALA A 61 -14.21 1.61 5.70
CA ALA A 61 -13.43 2.02 4.53
C ALA A 61 -12.37 0.98 4.15
N VAL A 62 -11.69 0.36 5.13
CA VAL A 62 -10.66 -0.66 4.87
C VAL A 62 -11.19 -1.85 4.07
N PRO A 63 -12.26 -2.57 4.48
CA PRO A 63 -12.78 -3.68 3.71
C PRO A 63 -13.35 -3.22 2.36
N LEU A 64 -14.04 -2.08 2.32
CA LEU A 64 -14.63 -1.57 1.07
C LEU A 64 -13.56 -1.24 0.02
N LEU A 65 -12.52 -0.51 0.42
CA LEU A 65 -11.36 -0.21 -0.43
C LEU A 65 -10.61 -1.50 -0.80
N SER A 66 -10.51 -2.46 0.11
CA SER A 66 -9.88 -3.75 -0.17
C SER A 66 -10.63 -4.53 -1.24
N VAL A 67 -11.96 -4.59 -1.19
CA VAL A 67 -12.78 -5.26 -2.20
C VAL A 67 -12.62 -4.59 -3.57
N VAL A 68 -12.71 -3.26 -3.61
CA VAL A 68 -12.55 -2.49 -4.87
C VAL A 68 -11.18 -2.72 -5.48
N LEU A 69 -10.09 -2.55 -4.70
CA LEU A 69 -8.74 -2.74 -5.20
C LEU A 69 -8.47 -4.20 -5.58
N TYR A 70 -9.05 -5.15 -4.86
CA TYR A 70 -8.96 -6.57 -5.22
C TYR A 70 -9.63 -6.83 -6.58
N GLY A 71 -10.83 -6.27 -6.80
CA GLY A 71 -11.53 -6.34 -8.09
C GLY A 71 -10.70 -5.74 -9.23
N VAL A 72 -10.14 -4.54 -9.03
CA VAL A 72 -9.25 -3.90 -10.02
C VAL A 72 -7.99 -4.73 -10.27
N CYS A 73 -7.41 -5.33 -9.23
CA CYS A 73 -6.23 -6.18 -9.38
C CYS A 73 -6.53 -7.46 -10.18
N GLN A 74 -7.73 -8.01 -10.05
CA GLN A 74 -8.22 -9.17 -10.80
C GLN A 74 -8.63 -8.84 -12.24
N SER A 75 -9.13 -7.62 -12.49
CA SER A 75 -9.49 -7.18 -13.85
C SER A 75 -8.26 -6.90 -14.73
N ILE A 76 -7.11 -6.64 -14.11
CA ILE A 76 -5.85 -6.42 -14.84
C ILE A 76 -5.25 -7.76 -15.28
N ARG A 77 -5.63 -8.19 -16.49
CA ARG A 77 -5.10 -9.38 -17.16
C ARG A 77 -4.04 -9.03 -18.21
N PRO A 78 -3.05 -9.90 -18.43
CA PRO A 78 -2.11 -9.72 -19.53
C PRO A 78 -2.82 -9.90 -20.88
N ASN A 79 -2.37 -9.16 -21.90
CA ASN A 79 -2.82 -9.42 -23.26
C ASN A 79 -1.60 -9.58 -24.17
N LEU A 80 -1.35 -10.81 -24.63
CA LEU A 80 -0.20 -11.13 -25.47
C LEU A 80 -0.22 -10.43 -26.84
N ARG A 81 -1.39 -9.94 -27.28
CA ARG A 81 -1.52 -9.17 -28.53
C ARG A 81 -1.10 -7.71 -28.38
N ARG A 82 -0.96 -7.19 -27.14
CA ARG A 82 -0.55 -5.81 -26.90
C ARG A 82 0.96 -5.63 -26.96
N PRO A 83 1.45 -4.47 -27.41
CA PRO A 83 2.88 -4.17 -27.40
C PRO A 83 3.45 -4.26 -25.99
N TYR A 84 4.68 -4.77 -25.91
CA TYR A 84 5.35 -5.07 -24.64
C TYR A 84 5.42 -3.87 -23.68
N ALA A 85 5.66 -2.67 -24.20
CA ALA A 85 5.70 -1.44 -23.40
C ALA A 85 4.36 -1.12 -22.72
N GLU A 86 3.25 -1.49 -23.34
CA GLU A 86 1.91 -1.29 -22.82
C GLU A 86 1.58 -2.34 -21.74
N ASN A 87 1.92 -3.61 -21.98
CA ASN A 87 1.81 -4.66 -20.96
C ASN A 87 2.67 -4.34 -19.72
N MET A 88 3.83 -3.72 -19.90
CA MET A 88 4.65 -3.23 -18.79
C MET A 88 3.97 -2.13 -17.98
N ARG A 89 3.30 -1.17 -18.63
CA ARG A 89 2.53 -0.12 -17.92
C ARG A 89 1.38 -0.72 -17.13
N ILE A 90 0.69 -1.70 -17.72
CA ILE A 90 -0.41 -2.43 -17.08
C ILE A 90 0.10 -3.25 -15.88
N TYR A 91 1.27 -3.86 -15.99
CA TYR A 91 1.89 -4.55 -14.86
C TYR A 91 2.27 -3.56 -13.74
N LEU A 92 2.75 -2.38 -14.08
CA LEU A 92 3.09 -1.33 -13.12
C LEU A 92 1.84 -0.80 -12.39
N SER A 93 0.72 -0.59 -13.08
CA SER A 93 -0.54 -0.20 -12.44
C SER A 93 -1.07 -1.29 -11.50
N ARG A 94 -0.99 -2.57 -11.92
CA ARG A 94 -1.32 -3.71 -11.05
C ARG A 94 -0.45 -3.74 -9.79
N LEU A 95 0.84 -3.46 -9.93
CA LEU A 95 1.78 -3.41 -8.81
C LEU A 95 1.41 -2.29 -7.81
N VAL A 96 1.03 -1.11 -8.32
CA VAL A 96 0.55 0.01 -7.50
C VAL A 96 -0.73 -0.34 -6.74
N VAL A 97 -1.71 -0.94 -7.42
CA VAL A 97 -2.98 -1.38 -6.80
C VAL A 97 -2.72 -2.44 -5.72
N ARG A 98 -1.84 -3.42 -6.01
CA ARG A 98 -1.45 -4.44 -5.05
C ARG A 98 -0.70 -3.87 -3.84
N ASN A 99 0.18 -2.89 -4.04
CA ASN A 99 0.86 -2.21 -2.93
C ASN A 99 -0.12 -1.42 -2.08
N SER A 100 -1.11 -0.79 -2.71
CA SER A 100 -2.17 -0.05 -2.01
C SER A 100 -2.98 -0.98 -1.10
N LEU A 101 -3.35 -2.17 -1.58
CA LEU A 101 -3.97 -3.24 -0.78
C LEU A 101 -3.13 -3.64 0.44
N LEU A 102 -1.81 -3.76 0.27
CA LEU A 102 -0.91 -4.15 1.35
C LEU A 102 -0.72 -3.03 2.37
N GLY A 103 -0.74 -1.76 1.95
CA GLY A 103 -0.73 -0.65 2.90
C GLY A 103 -2.05 -0.52 3.65
N LEU A 104 -3.20 -0.86 3.05
CA LEU A 104 -4.50 -0.92 3.76
C LEU A 104 -4.45 -1.90 4.95
N LEU A 105 -3.74 -3.03 4.82
CA LEU A 105 -3.49 -3.97 5.92
C LEU A 105 -2.72 -3.35 7.09
N GLY A 106 -1.94 -2.30 6.84
CA GLY A 106 -1.20 -1.57 7.87
C GLY A 106 -2.04 -0.53 8.63
N LEU A 107 -3.17 -0.07 8.09
CA LEU A 107 -4.06 0.90 8.75
C LEU A 107 -4.52 0.51 10.16
N PRO A 108 -4.95 -0.73 10.44
CA PRO A 108 -5.35 -1.10 11.80
C PRO A 108 -4.21 -0.97 12.81
N LEU A 109 -2.96 -1.27 12.42
CA LEU A 109 -1.79 -1.02 13.29
C LEU A 109 -1.51 0.46 13.48
N LEU A 110 -1.64 1.26 12.42
CA LEU A 110 -1.49 2.72 12.50
C LEU A 110 -2.56 3.32 13.44
N ALA A 111 -3.80 2.85 13.34
CA ALA A 111 -4.89 3.25 14.23
C ALA A 111 -4.61 2.83 15.69
N ALA A 112 -4.13 1.60 15.91
CA ALA A 112 -3.72 1.14 17.24
C ALA A 112 -2.60 2.02 17.83
N TYR A 113 -1.63 2.45 17.02
CA TYR A 113 -0.60 3.41 17.45
C TYR A 113 -1.19 4.76 17.85
N LEU A 114 -2.12 5.32 17.07
CA LEU A 114 -2.77 6.59 17.39
C LEU A 114 -3.60 6.52 18.69
N LEU A 115 -4.13 5.35 19.05
CA LEU A 115 -4.85 5.15 20.30
C LEU A 115 -3.91 4.95 21.49
N THR A 116 -2.95 4.04 21.36
CA THR A 116 -2.12 3.57 22.49
C THR A 116 -0.83 4.37 22.68
N HIS A 117 -0.40 5.13 21.67
CA HIS A 117 0.84 5.91 21.65
C HIS A 117 2.12 5.06 21.86
N GLN A 118 2.02 3.75 21.69
CA GLN A 118 3.15 2.83 21.91
C GLN A 118 4.09 2.80 20.71
N LEU A 119 5.32 3.27 20.90
CA LEU A 119 6.39 3.22 19.87
C LEU A 119 6.65 1.79 19.35
N ALA A 120 6.39 0.76 20.17
CA ALA A 120 6.46 -0.63 19.76
C ALA A 120 5.50 -0.95 18.60
N ILE A 121 4.28 -0.40 18.60
CA ILE A 121 3.30 -0.62 17.53
C ILE A 121 3.75 0.07 16.24
N LEU A 122 4.39 1.23 16.33
CA LEU A 122 4.99 1.91 15.18
C LEU A 122 6.16 1.09 14.60
N ALA A 123 7.00 0.49 15.44
CA ALA A 123 8.08 -0.39 15.02
C ALA A 123 7.53 -1.67 14.35
N ILE A 124 6.47 -2.27 14.90
CA ILE A 124 5.80 -3.42 14.29
C ILE A 124 5.15 -3.04 12.96
N TYR A 125 4.52 -1.87 12.85
CA TYR A 125 3.96 -1.34 11.60
C TYR A 125 5.04 -1.16 10.53
N ALA A 126 6.16 -0.52 10.88
CA ALA A 126 7.29 -0.35 9.97
C ALA A 126 7.89 -1.71 9.55
N GLY A 127 8.04 -2.65 10.49
CA GLY A 127 8.52 -4.00 10.24
C GLY A 127 7.58 -4.79 9.34
N LEU A 128 6.27 -4.73 9.57
CA LEU A 128 5.25 -5.35 8.74
C LEU A 128 5.27 -4.79 7.33
N LEU A 129 5.36 -3.47 7.19
CA LEU A 129 5.50 -2.79 5.91
C LEU A 129 6.75 -3.26 5.16
N LEU A 130 7.91 -3.30 5.82
CA LEU A 130 9.15 -3.80 5.21
C LEU A 130 9.03 -5.27 4.80
N PHE A 131 8.47 -6.12 5.66
CA PHE A 131 8.28 -7.53 5.39
C PHE A 131 7.35 -7.77 4.20
N LEU A 132 6.21 -7.08 4.16
CA LEU A 132 5.27 -7.13 3.05
C LEU A 132 5.90 -6.59 1.76
N GLY A 133 6.61 -5.47 1.83
CA GLY A 133 7.33 -4.88 0.71
C GLY A 133 8.41 -5.78 0.13
N GLN A 134 9.13 -6.53 0.99
CA GLN A 134 10.09 -7.54 0.57
C GLN A 134 9.42 -8.76 -0.08
N ARG A 135 8.34 -9.28 0.52
CA ARG A 135 7.61 -10.44 0.00
C ARG A 135 6.93 -10.16 -1.34
N THR A 136 6.54 -8.92 -1.61
CA THR A 136 5.87 -8.54 -2.86
C THR A 136 6.79 -7.84 -3.86
N ALA A 137 8.09 -7.76 -3.56
CA ALA A 137 9.07 -7.16 -4.44
C ALA A 137 8.99 -7.76 -5.86
N PRO A 138 8.86 -6.92 -6.91
CA PRO A 138 8.75 -7.41 -8.27
C PRO A 138 10.05 -8.11 -8.68
N SER A 139 9.90 -9.29 -9.29
CA SER A 139 11.01 -10.08 -9.84
C SER A 139 10.71 -10.48 -11.29
N ALA A 140 11.75 -10.76 -12.07
CA ALA A 140 11.62 -11.25 -13.44
C ALA A 140 10.74 -12.50 -13.53
N LYS A 141 10.88 -13.42 -12.57
CA LYS A 141 10.06 -14.65 -12.50
C LYS A 141 8.59 -14.34 -12.22
N THR A 142 8.29 -13.30 -11.43
CA THR A 142 6.92 -12.89 -11.12
C THR A 142 6.24 -12.27 -12.33
N TYR A 143 6.98 -11.46 -13.10
CA TYR A 143 6.48 -10.87 -14.35
C TYR A 143 6.21 -11.94 -15.42
N GLN A 144 7.14 -12.90 -15.58
CA GLN A 144 6.95 -14.02 -16.51
C GLN A 144 5.75 -14.89 -16.11
N ARG A 145 5.57 -15.21 -14.83
CA ARG A 145 4.38 -15.93 -14.36
C ARG A 145 3.09 -15.17 -14.64
N TRP A 146 3.10 -13.84 -14.46
CA TRP A 146 1.93 -13.02 -14.78
C TRP A 146 1.60 -13.02 -16.28
N LEU A 147 2.59 -13.00 -17.17
CA LEU A 147 2.35 -13.10 -18.62
C LEU A 147 1.74 -14.45 -19.05
N LEU A 148 1.92 -15.50 -18.24
CA LEU A 148 1.45 -16.86 -18.50
C LEU A 148 0.11 -17.19 -17.81
N THR A 149 -0.49 -16.25 -17.08
CA THR A 149 -1.79 -16.41 -16.40
C THR A 149 -2.91 -15.76 -17.18
#